data_AF-A0A821M6B2-F1
#
_entry.id   AF-A0A821M6B2-F1
#
_cell.length_a   1.000
_cell.length_b   1.000
_cell.length_c   1.000
_cell.angle_alpha   90.00
_cell.angle_beta   90.00
_cell.angle_gamma   90.00
#
_symmetry.space_group_name_H-M   'P 1'
#
loop_
_entity.id
_entity.type
_entity.pdbx_description
1 polymer ?
#
loop_
_entity_poly.entity_id
_entity_poly.type
_entity_poly.pdbx_seq_one_letter_code
_entity_poly.pdbx_strand_id
1 'polypeptide(L)' 'MNIYLLHRRAEFWPRPLEFDYTRWMRDPVTGLKRKLSHPFCYLPF' A
#
# COMPACT_ATOMS: atom_id res chain seq x y z
N MET A 1 -3.01 -18.13 3.21
CA MET A 1 -2.64 -16.82 2.63
C MET A 1 -1.59 -16.19 3.54
N ASN A 2 -0.42 -15.80 3.04
CA ASN A 2 0.63 -15.21 3.89
C ASN A 2 0.60 -13.67 3.77
N ILE A 3 -0.09 -13.02 4.70
CA ILE A 3 -0.29 -11.56 4.75
C ILE A 3 1.05 -10.84 4.86
N TYR A 4 1.94 -11.37 5.70
CA TYR A 4 3.29 -10.83 5.90
C TYR A 4 4.09 -10.79 4.61
N LEU A 5 4.07 -11.88 3.82
CA LEU A 5 4.73 -11.90 2.51
C LEU A 5 4.07 -10.93 1.53
N LEU A 6 2.74 -10.92 1.46
CA LEU A 6 1.98 -10.07 0.52
C LEU A 6 2.28 -8.58 0.72
N HIS A 7 2.28 -8.09 1.97
CA HIS A 7 2.54 -6.68 2.29
C HIS A 7 4.00 -6.27 2.07
N ARG A 8 4.91 -7.25 1.92
CA ARG A 8 6.33 -7.00 1.69
C ARG A 8 6.79 -7.12 0.23
N ARG A 9 5.88 -7.41 -0.69
CA ARG A 9 6.20 -7.48 -2.13
C ARG A 9 6.42 -6.08 -2.70
N ALA A 10 7.62 -5.84 -3.21
CA ALA A 10 8.01 -4.57 -3.83
C ALA A 10 7.17 -4.22 -5.08
N GLU A 11 6.65 -5.23 -5.78
CA GLU A 11 5.72 -5.07 -6.92
C GLU A 11 4.46 -4.27 -6.53
N PHE A 12 3.98 -4.45 -5.30
CA PHE A 12 2.76 -3.78 -4.83
C PHE A 12 3.04 -2.56 -3.97
N TRP A 13 4.15 -2.60 -3.22
CA TRP A 13 4.46 -1.66 -2.17
C TRP A 13 5.89 -1.12 -2.35
N PRO A 14 6.06 0.12 -2.84
CA PRO A 14 7.37 0.75 -2.93
C PRO A 14 7.98 0.91 -1.54
N ARG A 15 9.24 0.51 -1.35
CA ARG A 15 9.93 0.48 -0.04
C ARG A 15 9.12 -0.28 1.02
N PRO A 16 8.86 -1.58 0.82
CA PRO A 16 7.94 -2.36 1.67
C PRO A 16 8.42 -2.57 3.10
N LEU A 17 9.72 -2.38 3.35
CA LEU A 17 10.35 -2.56 4.66
C LEU A 17 10.38 -1.27 5.49
N GLU A 18 10.02 -0.13 4.89
CA GLU A 18 9.96 1.17 5.56
C GLU A 18 8.53 1.50 5.98
N PHE A 19 8.39 2.14 7.13
CA PHE A 19 7.11 2.73 7.54
C PHE A 19 6.88 4.05 6.79
N ASP A 20 6.10 3.98 5.70
CA ASP A 20 5.73 5.16 4.90
C ASP A 20 4.26 5.52 5.15
N TYR A 21 4.02 6.50 6.03
CA TYR A 21 2.67 6.97 6.37
C TYR A 21 1.95 7.65 5.20
N THR A 22 2.71 8.21 4.25
CA THR A 22 2.16 8.96 3.11
C THR A 22 1.37 8.07 2.15
N ARG A 23 1.63 6.75 2.19
CA ARG A 23 0.92 5.71 1.43
C ARG A 23 -0.59 5.69 1.69
N TRP A 24 -1.00 6.09 2.88
CA TRP A 24 -2.40 6.09 3.32
C TRP A 24 -3.06 7.46 3.19
N MET A 25 -2.28 8.49 2.86
CA MET A 25 -2.77 9.85 2.71
C MET A 25 -3.47 10.02 1.37
N ARG A 26 -4.46 10.92 1.36
CA ARG A 26 -5.05 11.40 0.12
C ARG A 26 -4.09 12.39 -0.54
N ASP A 27 -4.13 12.44 -1.86
CA ASP A 27 -3.43 13.46 -2.61
C ASP A 27 -3.98 14.85 -2.20
N PRO A 28 -3.12 15.80 -1.78
CA PRO A 28 -3.57 17.08 -1.25
C PRO A 28 -4.16 18.01 -2.31
N VAL A 29 -3.90 17.77 -3.59
CA VAL A 29 -4.38 18.60 -4.71
C VAL A 29 -5.73 18.08 -5.21
N THR A 30 -5.86 16.77 -5.34
CA THR A 30 -7.05 16.12 -5.92
C THR A 30 -8.03 15.58 -4.87
N GLY A 31 -7.58 15.42 -3.62
CA GLY A 31 -8.38 14.84 -2.52
C GLY A 31 -8.66 13.34 -2.67
N LEU A 32 -8.11 12.69 -3.70
CA LEU A 32 -8.33 11.28 -4.00
C LEU A 32 -7.33 10.39 -3.25
N LYS A 33 -7.77 9.18 -2.89
CA LYS A 33 -6.84 8.15 -2.39
C LYS A 33 -5.98 7.67 -3.55
N ARG A 34 -4.68 7.43 -3.30
CA ARG A 34 -3.82 6.76 -4.28
C ARG A 34 -4.41 5.38 -4.57
N LYS A 35 -4.52 5.06 -5.87
CA LYS A 35 -4.97 3.75 -6.31
C LYS A 35 -3.93 2.71 -5.90
N LEU A 36 -4.39 1.65 -5.24
CA LEU A 36 -3.54 0.49 -4.98
C LEU A 36 -3.12 -0.15 -6.30
N SER A 37 -1.90 -0.69 -6.33
CA SER A 37 -1.34 -1.45 -7.44
C SER A 37 -2.19 -2.68 -7.77
N HIS A 38 -2.81 -3.31 -6.77
CA HIS A 38 -3.75 -4.42 -6.95
C HIS A 38 -4.88 -4.34 -5.91
N PRO A 39 -6.15 -4.66 -6.24
CA PRO A 39 -7.27 -4.58 -5.30
C PRO A 39 -7.10 -5.47 -4.05
N PHE A 40 -6.34 -6.55 -4.15
CA PHE A 40 -6.09 -7.48 -3.04
C PHE A 40 -4.67 -7.39 -2.45
N CYS A 41 -3.90 -6.32 -2.71
CA CYS A 41 -2.55 -6.20 -2.14
C CYS A 41 -2.55 -5.79 -0.65
N TYR A 42 -3.67 -5.28 -0.14
CA TYR A 42 -3.89 -4.95 1.26
C TYR A 42 -4.95 -5.88 1.86
N LEU A 43 -4.60 -6.50 2.99
CA LEU A 43 -5.46 -7.41 3.74
C LEU A 43 -5.32 -7.03 5.22
N PRO A 44 -6.40 -6.60 5.89
CA PRO A 44 -6.33 -6.13 7.28
C PRO A 44 -6.25 -7.25 8.32
N PHE A 45 -6.64 -8.48 7.98
CA PHE A 45 -6.65 -9.66 8.85
C PHE A 45 -6.50 -10.95 8.04
#